data_AF-A0A3B8VXH2-F1
#
_entry.id   AF-A0A3B8VXH2-F1
#
_cell.length_a   1.000
_cell.length_b   1.000
_cell.length_c   1.000
_cell.angle_alpha   90.00
_cell.angle_beta   90.00
_cell.angle_gamma   90.00
#
_symmetry.space_group_name_H-M   'P 1'
#
loop_
_entity.id
_entity.type
_entity.pdbx_description
1 polymer ?
#
loop_
_entity_poly.entity_id
_entity_poly.type
_entity_poly.pdbx_seq_one_letter_code
_entity_poly.pdbx_strand_id
1 'polypeptide(L)' 'IPIADNQPCGNCERHCPTDAIVMIPSDANNPESLKVPAINTERCIGCGACEHLCPSRPVSAIYVEGHELHKTI' A
#
# COMPACT_ATOMS: atom_id res chain seq x y z
N ILE A 1 -0.79 8.47 -12.29
CA ILE A 1 -0.22 7.19 -12.79
C ILE A 1 -1.27 6.12 -12.58
N PRO A 2 -2.18 5.93 -13.55
CA PRO A 2 -3.03 4.76 -13.53
C PRO A 2 -2.12 3.53 -13.64
N ILE A 3 -2.42 2.46 -12.92
CA ILE A 3 -1.67 1.20 -13.01
C ILE A 3 -2.10 0.46 -14.29
N ALA A 4 -2.16 1.18 -15.41
CA ALA A 4 -2.54 0.70 -16.73
C ALA A 4 -1.32 0.27 -17.56
N ASP A 5 -0.13 0.78 -17.25
CA ASP A 5 1.08 0.62 -18.08
C ASP A 5 2.12 -0.36 -17.49
N ASN A 6 1.71 -1.26 -16.59
CA ASN A 6 2.59 -2.25 -15.97
C ASN A 6 3.80 -1.66 -15.20
N GLN A 7 3.73 -0.36 -14.85
CA GLN A 7 4.78 0.34 -14.14
C GLN A 7 4.66 0.10 -12.63
N PRO A 8 5.76 -0.22 -11.93
CA PRO A 8 5.74 -0.35 -10.48
C PRO A 8 5.33 0.97 -9.81
N CYS A 9 4.30 0.90 -8.97
CA CYS A 9 3.90 1.96 -8.05
C CYS A 9 4.51 1.68 -6.66
N GLY A 10 4.70 2.71 -5.85
CA GLY A 10 5.19 2.60 -4.46
C GLY A 10 4.71 3.77 -3.60
N ASN A 11 3.57 4.37 -3.96
CA ASN A 11 3.11 5.58 -3.29
C ASN A 11 2.65 5.31 -1.85
N CYS A 12 2.00 4.17 -1.62
CA CYS A 12 1.56 3.75 -0.30
C CYS A 12 2.73 3.52 0.68
N GLU A 13 3.81 2.88 0.22
CA GLU A 13 5.04 2.68 0.99
C GLU A 13 5.68 4.02 1.36
N ARG A 14 5.97 4.87 0.37
CA ARG A 14 6.68 6.16 0.59
C ARG A 14 5.94 7.18 1.46
N HIS A 15 4.61 7.07 1.55
CA HIS A 15 3.78 7.99 2.32
C HIS A 15 3.24 7.39 3.62
N CYS A 16 3.59 6.14 3.94
CA CYS A 16 3.19 5.55 5.21
C CYS A 16 3.96 6.21 6.36
N PRO A 17 3.29 6.92 7.30
CA PRO A 17 3.99 7.63 8.37
C PRO A 17 4.64 6.70 9.41
N THR A 18 4.28 5.40 9.40
CA THR A 18 4.78 4.40 10.35
C THR A 18 5.60 3.29 9.70
N ASP A 19 5.95 3.45 8.42
CA ASP A 19 6.65 2.41 7.63
C ASP A 19 5.97 1.04 7.74
N ALA A 20 4.64 1.02 7.77
CA ALA A 20 3.85 -0.19 7.90
C ALA A 20 3.67 -0.94 6.57
N ILE A 21 4.10 -0.37 5.44
CA ILE A 21 3.86 -0.90 4.11
C ILE A 21 5.18 -1.12 3.39
N VAL A 22 5.36 -2.28 2.78
CA VAL A 22 6.51 -2.61 1.93
C VAL A 22 6.04 -3.18 0.59
N MET A 23 6.83 -2.98 -0.47
CA MET A 23 6.52 -3.52 -1.79
C MET A 23 7.21 -4.88 -2.02
N ILE A 24 6.43 -5.96 -2.09
CA ILE A 24 6.93 -7.33 -2.28
C ILE A 24 6.52 -7.91 -3.64
N PRO A 25 7.25 -8.88 -4.22
CA PRO A 25 6.83 -9.57 -5.44
C PRO A 25 5.44 -10.21 -5.27
N SER A 26 4.59 -10.08 -6.29
CA SER A 26 3.25 -10.69 -6.29
C SER A 26 3.28 -12.21 -6.40
N ASP A 27 4.31 -12.74 -7.03
CA ASP A 27 4.59 -14.17 -7.12
C ASP A 27 5.87 -14.46 -6.33
N ALA A 28 5.73 -15.23 -5.26
CA ALA A 28 6.84 -15.61 -4.37
C ALA A 28 7.94 -16.43 -5.07
N ASN A 29 7.61 -17.07 -6.20
CA ASN A 29 8.57 -17.87 -6.98
C ASN A 29 9.21 -17.05 -8.11
N ASN A 30 8.76 -15.81 -8.35
CA ASN A 30 9.26 -14.95 -9.41
C ASN A 30 9.61 -13.55 -8.86
N PRO A 31 10.90 -13.30 -8.53
CA PRO A 31 11.36 -12.01 -8.03
C PRO A 31 11.13 -10.82 -8.99
N GLU A 32 11.02 -11.09 -10.29
CA GLU A 32 10.76 -10.10 -11.34
C GLU A 32 9.26 -9.84 -11.55
N SER A 33 8.39 -10.51 -10.80
CA SER A 33 6.96 -10.25 -10.83
C SER A 33 6.64 -8.83 -10.34
N LEU A 34 5.44 -8.36 -10.71
CA LEU A 34 4.95 -7.06 -10.27
C LEU A 34 4.96 -6.99 -8.75
N LYS A 35 5.35 -5.84 -8.20
CA LYS A 35 5.32 -5.66 -6.76
C LYS A 35 3.94 -5.21 -6.29
N VAL A 36 3.49 -5.81 -5.18
CA VAL A 36 2.24 -5.49 -4.49
C VAL A 36 2.54 -5.03 -3.06
N PRO A 37 1.70 -4.17 -2.48
CA PRO A 37 1.89 -3.72 -1.11
C PRO A 37 1.59 -4.86 -0.12
N ALA A 38 2.51 -5.11 0.79
CA ALA A 38 2.28 -5.91 2.00
C ALA A 38 2.25 -4.99 3.22
N ILE A 39 1.30 -5.23 4.12
CA ILE A 39 1.01 -4.35 5.26
C ILE A 39 1.33 -5.08 6.56
N ASN A 40 2.15 -4.47 7.41
CA ASN A 40 2.29 -4.84 8.81
C ASN A 40 1.14 -4.20 9.62
N THR A 41 0.16 -5.00 10.00
CA THR A 41 -1.05 -4.56 10.72
C THR A 41 -0.81 -4.15 12.17
N GLU A 42 0.33 -4.53 12.75
CA GLU A 42 0.75 -4.09 14.09
C GLU A 42 1.26 -2.65 14.07
N ARG A 43 1.90 -2.25 12.96
CA ARG A 43 2.41 -0.87 12.75
C ARG A 43 1.41 0.05 12.06
N CYS A 44 0.41 -0.50 11.39
CA CYS A 44 -0.60 0.27 10.67
C CYS A 44 -1.54 0.99 11.66
N ILE A 45 -1.56 2.31 11.60
CA ILE A 45 -2.39 3.13 12.50
C ILE A 45 -3.81 3.40 11.98
N GLY A 46 -4.12 2.98 10.74
CA GLY A 46 -5.44 3.17 10.14
C GLY A 46 -5.72 4.59 9.65
N CYS A 47 -4.71 5.36 9.23
CA CYS A 47 -4.88 6.76 8.80
C CYS A 47 -5.48 6.94 7.39
N GLY A 48 -5.50 5.90 6.56
CA GLY A 48 -6.07 5.95 5.20
C GLY A 48 -5.26 6.72 4.15
N ALA A 49 -4.11 7.31 4.49
CA ALA A 49 -3.31 8.11 3.55
C ALA A 49 -2.88 7.31 2.31
N CYS A 50 -2.50 6.04 2.48
CA CYS A 50 -2.09 5.17 1.39
C CYS A 50 -3.21 4.87 0.39
N GLU A 51 -4.45 4.71 0.86
CA GLU A 51 -5.63 4.53 0.01
C GLU A 51 -5.99 5.84 -0.70
N HIS A 52 -6.01 6.96 0.02
CA HIS A 52 -6.35 8.27 -0.54
C HIS A 52 -5.38 8.69 -1.67
N LEU A 53 -4.09 8.47 -1.45
CA LEU A 53 -3.03 8.80 -2.41
C LEU A 53 -2.84 7.75 -3.51
N CYS A 54 -3.58 6.64 -3.46
CA CYS A 54 -3.49 5.61 -4.48
C CYS A 54 -3.98 6.21 -5.82
N PRO A 55 -3.18 6.20 -6.89
CA PRO A 55 -3.61 6.70 -8.19
C PRO A 55 -4.37 5.66 -9.01
N SER A 56 -4.47 4.41 -8.53
CA SER A 56 -5.20 3.33 -9.19
C SER A 56 -6.69 3.66 -9.24
N ARG A 57 -7.29 3.51 -10.43
CA ARG A 57 -8.72 3.77 -10.68
C ARG A 57 -9.26 2.69 -11.62
N PRO A 58 -10.54 2.30 -11.50
CA PRO A 58 -11.55 2.85 -10.57
C PRO A 58 -11.40 2.35 -9.14
N VAL A 59 -10.62 1.29 -8.90
CA VAL A 59 -10.39 0.71 -7.57
C VAL A 59 -8.97 1.02 -7.12
N SER A 60 -8.82 1.43 -5.87
CA SER A 60 -7.51 1.57 -5.21
C SER A 60 -6.83 0.21 -5.07
N ALA A 61 -5.50 0.18 -5.19
CA ALA A 61 -4.71 -1.04 -4.98
C ALA A 61 -4.60 -1.45 -3.49
N ILE A 62 -5.06 -0.58 -2.60
CA ILE A 62 -5.06 -0.76 -1.16
C ILE A 62 -6.35 -0.15 -0.59
N TYR A 63 -6.92 -0.84 0.39
CA TYR A 63 -8.10 -0.43 1.14
C TYR A 63 -7.75 -0.39 2.62
N VAL A 64 -8.21 0.64 3.33
CA VAL A 64 -7.96 0.81 4.76
C VAL A 64 -9.29 1.04 5.46
N GLU A 65 -9.59 0.17 6.42
CA GLU A 65 -10.61 0.47 7.43
C GLU A 65 -10.03 1.49 8.39
N GLY A 66 -10.41 2.76 8.20
CA GLY A 66 -9.95 3.85 9.02
C GLY A 66 -10.34 3.64 10.49
N HIS A 67 -9.39 3.85 11.41
CA HIS A 67 -9.69 3.79 12.83
C HIS A 67 -10.16 5.17 13.32
N GLU A 68 -11.24 5.23 14.11
CA GLU A 68 -11.71 6.48 14.74
C GLU A 68 -10.64 7.11 15.66
N LEU A 69 -9.80 6.26 16.27
CA LEU A 69 -8.60 6.64 17.00
C LEU A 69 -7.41 5.87 16.42
N HIS A 70 -6.39 6.59 15.97
CA HIS A 70 -5.16 5.97 15.46
C HIS A 70 -4.53 5.07 16.53
N LYS A 71 -4.05 3.88 16.11
CA LYS A 71 -3.30 3.01 17.02
C LYS A 71 -2.02 3.72 17.47
N THR A 72 -1.71 3.60 18.74
CA THR A 72 -0.40 3.96 19.29
C THR A 72 0.51 2.74 19.15
N ILE A 73 1.69 2.94 18.55
CA ILE A 73 2.72 1.90 18.35
C ILE A 73 3.86 2.07 19.35
#